data_AF-A0A1B7YBZ4-F1
#
_entry.id   AF-A0A1B7YBZ4-F1
#
_cell.length_a   1.000
_cell.length_b   1.000
_cell.length_c   1.000
_cell.angle_alpha   90.00
_cell.angle_beta   90.00
_cell.angle_gamma   90.00
#
_symmetry.space_group_name_H-M   'P 1'
#
loop_
_entity.id
_entity.type
_entity.pdbx_description
1 polymer ?
#
loop_
_entity_poly.entity_id
_entity_poly.type
_entity_poly.pdbx_seq_one_letter_code
_entity_poly.pdbx_strand_id
1 'polypeptide(L)'
;MKSFESIGFPADVPLVVASTSTSADVSTNKPVDERPRTSLWCILAYSAPSMPVQAFFTMFTVYLIPYLTSELGFTVSQVSLVLLAGPLSGLTAAPVMGVLSDRSGRRLGLFTTGCVAMAACQVVLAWSRELAGGDPAAARWLSAVAVYLGCISARASIVGHRAMAIDNIPPRQQPVFNLASGLMSASGAITTLAVGLVKPSFRAITAICAVSITLSIFPLWAVRKPRRAHRRPAVRAESNRFGALSAVLSVPRAAWDAARHLPPRIRRTCKIQILSQYAWFPVSHYLSKYLQDSYVATRGEGSEAVAPEVSAQAGVRVLLIAEVGAVLLQMTVVRFWDASSTSASPLRRFMDEDMVALRRVWALAFAALGVSTLAAVLFRASFASASICAASIMTISPLSVWVPFTIISYEAAVVHGEKDGDPSTPGTSATFLSLHEMAITVGQSLAVLMSGVISFALEHMDTGARNTTAFLFPPAVAAAMVAALLC
;
A
#
# COMPACT_ATOMS: atom_id res chain seq x y z
N MET A 1 21.93 -36.12 -15.38
CA MET A 1 21.16 -36.81 -14.32
C MET A 1 19.88 -36.01 -14.12
N LYS A 2 18.84 -36.30 -14.91
CA LYS A 2 17.53 -36.89 -14.51
C LYS A 2 16.92 -36.16 -13.30
N SER A 3 15.75 -35.53 -13.29
CA SER A 3 14.56 -35.54 -14.15
C SER A 3 13.69 -34.33 -13.74
N PHE A 4 13.09 -33.60 -14.69
CA PHE A 4 11.86 -32.83 -14.49
C PHE A 4 11.18 -32.69 -15.87
N GLU A 5 10.71 -33.83 -16.37
CA GLU A 5 9.75 -33.91 -17.47
C GLU A 5 8.32 -33.66 -16.96
N SER A 6 7.56 -32.96 -17.80
CA SER A 6 6.10 -32.94 -17.94
C SER A 6 5.22 -32.67 -16.71
N ILE A 7 4.64 -31.47 -16.66
CA ILE A 7 3.21 -31.34 -16.35
C ILE A 7 2.56 -30.86 -17.65
N GLY A 8 2.05 -31.83 -18.41
CA GLY A 8 1.25 -31.60 -19.59
C GLY A 8 -0.08 -30.94 -19.19
N PHE A 9 -0.41 -29.83 -19.85
CA PHE A 9 -1.78 -29.37 -19.91
C PHE A 9 -2.58 -30.37 -20.75
N PRO A 10 -3.70 -30.94 -20.28
CA PRO A 10 -4.61 -31.61 -21.18
C PRO A 10 -5.17 -30.57 -22.16
N ALA A 11 -4.86 -30.78 -23.44
CA ALA A 11 -5.75 -30.38 -24.52
C ALA A 11 -7.09 -31.12 -24.33
N ASP A 12 -8.19 -30.46 -24.68
CA ASP A 12 -9.56 -30.94 -24.61
C ASP A 12 -10.22 -30.92 -23.22
N VAL A 13 -10.80 -29.76 -22.87
CA VAL A 13 -11.95 -29.70 -21.96
C VAL A 13 -13.20 -29.44 -22.82
N PRO A 14 -14.20 -30.32 -22.77
CA PRO A 14 -15.36 -30.27 -23.65
C PRO A 14 -16.25 -29.05 -23.37
N LEU A 15 -16.75 -28.47 -24.46
CA LEU A 15 -17.88 -27.55 -24.51
C LEU A 15 -19.04 -28.08 -23.66
N VAL A 16 -19.44 -27.33 -22.63
CA VAL A 16 -20.79 -27.47 -22.07
C VAL A 16 -21.74 -26.82 -23.07
N VAL A 17 -22.19 -27.63 -24.02
CA VAL A 17 -23.39 -27.37 -24.81
C VAL A 17 -24.58 -27.53 -23.86
N ALA A 18 -25.10 -26.41 -23.37
CA ALA A 18 -26.46 -26.36 -22.87
C ALA A 18 -27.38 -26.04 -24.05
N SER A 19 -27.86 -27.08 -24.73
CA SER A 19 -28.94 -26.97 -25.71
C SER A 19 -30.21 -27.59 -25.15
N THR A 20 -31.17 -26.74 -24.79
CA THR A 20 -32.61 -27.04 -24.96
C THR A 20 -33.39 -25.72 -25.15
N SER A 21 -33.53 -25.39 -26.44
CA SER A 21 -34.75 -24.94 -27.13
C SER A 21 -35.52 -23.67 -26.68
N THR A 22 -35.55 -22.72 -27.64
CA THR A 22 -36.66 -21.84 -28.07
C THR A 22 -37.06 -20.64 -27.21
N SER A 23 -36.55 -19.45 -27.54
CA SER A 23 -37.24 -18.45 -28.36
C SER A 23 -36.40 -17.17 -28.42
N ALA A 24 -36.52 -16.44 -29.52
CA ALA A 24 -35.64 -15.37 -29.92
C ALA A 24 -35.64 -14.18 -28.94
N ASP A 25 -34.44 -13.72 -28.56
CA ASP A 25 -34.19 -12.29 -28.36
C ASP A 25 -32.71 -11.96 -28.62
N VAL A 26 -32.50 -11.20 -29.69
CA VAL A 26 -31.21 -10.65 -30.10
C VAL A 26 -30.88 -9.49 -29.15
N SER A 27 -30.09 -9.78 -28.12
CA SER A 27 -29.32 -8.74 -27.42
C SER A 27 -27.83 -9.07 -27.57
N THR A 28 -27.12 -8.20 -28.28
CA THR A 28 -25.69 -8.28 -28.53
C THR A 28 -24.90 -8.10 -27.23
N ASN A 29 -24.68 -9.18 -26.49
CA ASN A 29 -23.65 -9.25 -25.46
C ASN A 29 -22.28 -9.16 -26.15
N LYS A 30 -21.65 -7.98 -26.11
CA LYS A 30 -20.24 -7.84 -26.51
C LYS A 30 -19.38 -8.78 -25.65
N PRO A 31 -18.58 -9.70 -26.22
CA PRO A 31 -17.69 -10.53 -25.42
C PRO A 31 -16.67 -9.63 -24.69
N VAL A 32 -16.45 -9.94 -23.41
CA VAL A 32 -15.45 -9.32 -22.53
C VAL A 32 -14.08 -9.30 -23.21
N ASP A 33 -13.65 -8.12 -23.65
CA ASP A 33 -12.33 -7.71 -24.18
C ASP A 33 -11.34 -8.90 -24.39
N GLU A 34 -11.47 -9.63 -25.51
CA GLU A 34 -10.61 -10.79 -25.85
C GLU A 34 -9.22 -10.33 -26.34
N ARG A 35 -8.46 -9.68 -25.45
CA ARG A 35 -7.03 -9.44 -25.69
C ARG A 35 -6.30 -10.79 -25.67
N PRO A 36 -5.37 -11.07 -26.61
CA PRO A 36 -4.64 -12.32 -26.64
C PRO A 36 -3.88 -12.55 -25.33
N ARG A 37 -3.84 -13.81 -24.88
CA ARG A 37 -3.13 -14.20 -23.65
C ARG A 37 -1.69 -13.71 -23.67
N THR A 38 -1.28 -13.09 -22.58
CA THR A 38 0.13 -12.70 -22.34
C THR A 38 0.91 -13.88 -21.77
N SER A 39 2.20 -13.95 -22.10
CA SER A 39 3.10 -14.99 -21.59
C SER A 39 3.37 -14.79 -20.10
N LEU A 40 3.69 -15.88 -19.39
CA LEU A 40 4.03 -15.82 -17.97
C LEU A 40 5.22 -14.89 -17.71
N TRP A 41 6.24 -14.89 -18.57
CA TRP A 41 7.38 -13.99 -18.50
C TRP A 41 6.98 -12.51 -18.56
N CYS A 42 6.00 -12.19 -19.40
CA CYS A 42 5.45 -10.84 -19.48
C CYS A 42 4.79 -10.44 -18.15
N ILE A 43 3.98 -11.33 -17.58
CA ILE A 43 3.32 -11.11 -16.28
C ILE A 43 4.36 -10.90 -15.18
N LEU A 44 5.39 -11.76 -15.12
CA LEU A 44 6.47 -11.66 -14.13
C LEU A 44 7.26 -10.34 -14.27
N ALA A 45 7.57 -9.92 -15.49
CA ALA A 45 8.22 -8.64 -15.74
C ALA A 45 7.37 -7.44 -15.31
N TYR A 46 6.05 -7.49 -15.51
CA TYR A 46 5.14 -6.46 -15.01
C TYR A 46 4.97 -6.50 -13.49
N SER A 47 5.12 -7.65 -12.82
CA SER A 47 5.05 -7.74 -11.35
C SER A 47 6.36 -7.37 -10.64
N ALA A 48 7.51 -7.46 -11.33
CA ALA A 48 8.82 -7.20 -10.73
C ALA A 48 8.95 -5.82 -10.01
N PRO A 49 8.39 -4.70 -10.53
CA PRO A 49 8.44 -3.41 -9.85
C PRO A 49 7.78 -3.36 -8.47
N SER A 50 6.88 -4.30 -8.16
CA SER A 50 6.21 -4.35 -6.86
C SER A 50 7.17 -4.66 -5.71
N MET A 51 8.29 -5.35 -5.99
CA MET A 51 9.33 -5.65 -5.01
C MET A 51 10.04 -4.38 -4.50
N PRO A 52 10.71 -3.55 -5.34
CA PRO A 52 11.39 -2.35 -4.85
C PRO A 52 10.44 -1.27 -4.35
N VAL A 53 9.21 -1.20 -4.85
CA VAL A 53 8.19 -0.29 -4.29
C VAL A 53 7.85 -0.69 -2.86
N GLN A 54 7.67 -1.98 -2.58
CA GLN A 54 7.45 -2.44 -1.21
C GLN A 54 8.71 -2.29 -0.35
N ALA A 55 9.89 -2.52 -0.90
CA ALA A 55 11.15 -2.29 -0.20
C ALA A 55 11.30 -0.83 0.26
N PHE A 56 10.94 0.13 -0.61
CA PHE A 56 10.86 1.55 -0.23
C PHE A 56 9.87 1.78 0.91
N PHE A 57 8.67 1.19 0.84
CA PHE A 57 7.66 1.34 1.88
C PHE A 57 8.13 0.76 3.23
N THR A 58 8.75 -0.41 3.23
CA THR A 58 9.34 -1.02 4.43
C THR A 58 10.49 -0.19 4.97
N MET A 59 11.35 0.35 4.10
CA MET A 59 12.40 1.30 4.49
C MET A 59 11.80 2.53 5.18
N PHE A 60 10.72 3.07 4.63
CA PHE A 60 10.01 4.24 5.15
C PHE A 60 9.33 4.01 6.50
N THR A 61 8.67 2.86 6.69
CA THR A 61 7.91 2.58 7.92
C THR A 61 8.78 2.05 9.06
N VAL A 62 9.86 1.32 8.75
CA VAL A 62 10.68 0.64 9.77
C VAL A 62 11.92 1.45 10.15
N TYR A 63 12.60 2.08 9.18
CA TYR A 63 13.94 2.65 9.41
C TYR A 63 13.97 4.18 9.42
N LEU A 64 12.98 4.86 8.84
CA LEU A 64 12.98 6.32 8.75
C LEU A 64 12.89 7.01 10.11
N ILE A 65 11.96 6.61 10.98
CA ILE A 65 11.79 7.26 12.30
C ILE A 65 13.05 7.09 13.16
N PRO A 66 13.62 5.88 13.33
CA PRO A 66 14.89 5.73 14.04
C PRO A 66 15.98 6.61 13.47
N TYR A 67 16.15 6.66 12.14
CA TYR A 67 17.15 7.51 11.48
C TYR A 67 16.97 9.01 11.77
N LEU A 68 15.74 9.53 11.59
CA LEU A 68 15.46 10.95 11.82
C LEU A 68 15.71 11.35 13.29
N THR A 69 15.34 10.49 14.24
CA THR A 69 15.52 10.79 15.67
C THR A 69 16.94 10.58 16.16
N SER A 70 17.63 9.52 15.75
CA SER A 70 18.96 9.15 16.28
C SER A 70 20.12 9.82 15.55
N GLU A 71 20.09 9.92 14.22
CA GLU A 71 21.22 10.47 13.44
C GLU A 71 21.07 11.97 13.14
N LEU A 72 19.84 12.44 12.91
CA LEU A 72 19.55 13.84 12.58
C LEU A 72 19.05 14.68 13.76
N GLY A 73 18.71 14.05 14.89
CA GLY A 73 18.25 14.74 16.08
C GLY A 73 16.89 15.43 15.93
N PHE A 74 15.98 14.88 15.13
CA PHE A 74 14.60 15.34 15.09
C PHE A 74 13.89 15.04 16.42
N THR A 75 13.06 15.99 16.88
CA THR A 75 12.07 15.70 17.94
C THR A 75 10.96 14.81 17.37
N VAL A 76 10.20 14.12 18.24
CA VAL A 76 9.12 13.22 17.82
C VAL A 76 7.97 14.02 17.16
N SER A 77 7.73 15.24 17.67
CA SER A 77 6.82 16.20 17.04
C SER A 77 7.25 16.58 15.62
N GLN A 78 8.53 16.86 15.39
CA GLN A 78 9.05 17.18 14.05
C GLN A 78 9.00 15.97 13.11
N VAL A 79 9.25 14.75 13.60
CA VAL A 79 9.09 13.53 12.80
C VAL A 79 7.66 13.38 12.31
N SER A 80 6.66 13.65 13.16
CA SER A 80 5.25 13.61 12.74
C SER A 80 4.96 14.57 11.58
N LEU A 81 5.55 15.77 11.58
CA LEU A 81 5.43 16.71 10.47
C LEU A 81 6.07 16.19 9.18
N VAL A 82 7.24 15.53 9.28
CA VAL A 82 7.89 14.90 8.12
C VAL A 82 7.04 13.75 7.57
N LEU A 83 6.44 12.94 8.45
CA LEU A 83 5.56 11.83 8.04
C LEU A 83 4.27 12.30 7.37
N LEU A 84 3.83 13.54 7.62
CA LEU A 84 2.69 14.15 6.94
C LEU A 84 2.89 14.24 5.42
N ALA A 85 4.15 14.22 4.95
CA ALA A 85 4.49 14.15 3.54
C ALA A 85 3.84 12.96 2.80
N GLY A 86 3.76 11.79 3.44
CA GLY A 86 3.21 10.58 2.84
C GLY A 86 1.73 10.71 2.47
N PRO A 87 0.86 11.11 3.43
CA PRO A 87 -0.56 11.36 3.16
C PRO A 87 -0.82 12.58 2.28
N LEU A 88 -0.10 13.69 2.47
CA LEU A 88 -0.28 14.91 1.66
C LEU A 88 0.07 14.68 0.19
N SER A 89 1.17 13.97 -0.08
CA SER A 89 1.51 13.57 -1.45
C SER A 89 0.47 12.60 -2.03
N GLY A 90 -0.17 11.76 -1.21
CA GLY A 90 -1.29 10.90 -1.65
C GLY A 90 -2.51 11.71 -2.11
N LEU A 91 -2.91 12.72 -1.34
CA LEU A 91 -4.05 13.59 -1.67
C LEU A 91 -3.83 14.41 -2.94
N THR A 92 -2.59 14.88 -3.15
CA THR A 92 -2.26 15.83 -4.22
C THR A 92 -1.62 15.18 -5.43
N ALA A 93 -0.57 14.37 -5.24
CA ALA A 93 0.21 13.83 -6.35
C ALA A 93 -0.51 12.66 -7.05
N ALA A 94 -1.19 11.76 -6.34
CA ALA A 94 -1.80 10.59 -6.99
C ALA A 94 -2.84 10.97 -8.07
N PRO A 95 -3.80 11.89 -7.83
CA PRO A 95 -4.74 12.32 -8.86
C PRO A 95 -4.07 13.08 -10.01
N VAL A 96 -3.10 13.95 -9.70
CA VAL A 96 -2.36 14.74 -10.70
C VAL A 96 -1.57 13.83 -11.63
N MET A 97 -0.86 12.85 -11.06
CA MET A 97 -0.11 11.87 -11.84
C MET A 97 -1.03 10.96 -12.65
N GLY A 98 -2.24 10.67 -12.18
CA GLY A 98 -3.27 9.97 -12.96
C GLY A 98 -3.65 10.73 -14.23
N VAL A 99 -4.05 12.00 -14.08
CA VAL A 99 -4.40 12.88 -15.22
C VAL A 99 -3.21 13.04 -16.19
N LEU A 100 -1.99 13.19 -15.65
CA LEU A 100 -0.78 13.32 -16.47
C LEU A 100 -0.45 12.02 -17.23
N SER A 101 -0.64 10.87 -16.59
CA SER A 101 -0.47 9.54 -17.21
C SER A 101 -1.43 9.36 -18.37
N ASP A 102 -2.71 9.69 -18.16
CA ASP A 102 -3.76 9.50 -19.16
C ASP A 102 -3.59 10.43 -20.36
N ARG A 103 -3.21 11.69 -20.13
CA ARG A 103 -2.99 12.66 -21.21
C ARG A 103 -1.72 12.42 -22.00
N SER A 104 -0.62 12.12 -21.31
CA SER A 104 0.67 11.90 -21.99
C SER A 104 0.64 10.62 -22.82
N GLY A 105 -0.17 9.63 -22.44
CA GLY A 105 -0.16 8.28 -23.02
C GLY A 105 1.17 7.55 -22.82
N ARG A 106 2.12 8.15 -22.08
CA ARG A 106 3.51 7.70 -21.89
C ARG A 106 3.66 7.12 -20.48
N ARG A 107 2.91 6.05 -20.20
CA ARG A 107 2.86 5.41 -18.86
C ARG A 107 4.23 4.92 -18.37
N LEU A 108 5.07 4.38 -19.26
CA LEU A 108 6.46 4.01 -18.92
C LEU A 108 7.31 5.24 -18.61
N GLY A 109 7.11 6.35 -19.32
CA GLY A 109 7.84 7.59 -19.04
C GLY A 109 7.57 8.10 -17.63
N LEU A 110 6.29 8.13 -17.23
CA LEU A 110 5.88 8.52 -15.88
C LEU A 110 6.50 7.62 -14.80
N PHE A 111 6.44 6.30 -15.00
CA PHE A 111 7.06 5.34 -14.11
C PHE A 111 8.58 5.55 -13.99
N THR A 112 9.29 5.62 -15.13
CA THR A 112 10.74 5.84 -15.16
C THR A 112 11.14 7.14 -14.47
N THR A 113 10.42 8.24 -14.74
CA THR A 113 10.69 9.52 -14.06
C THR A 113 10.47 9.42 -12.56
N GLY A 114 9.42 8.72 -12.12
CA GLY A 114 9.13 8.48 -10.70
C GLY A 114 10.23 7.65 -10.03
N CYS A 115 10.68 6.57 -10.67
CA CYS A 115 11.74 5.71 -10.15
C CYS A 115 13.08 6.44 -10.01
N VAL A 116 13.49 7.20 -11.03
CA VAL A 116 14.75 7.96 -11.00
C VAL A 116 14.70 9.08 -9.96
N ALA A 117 13.61 9.85 -9.91
CA ALA A 117 13.44 10.91 -8.92
C ALA A 117 13.37 10.34 -7.49
N MET A 118 12.69 9.21 -7.29
CA MET A 118 12.62 8.54 -5.99
C MET A 118 14.00 8.06 -5.55
N ALA A 119 14.77 7.41 -6.43
CA ALA A 119 16.13 6.98 -6.13
C ALA A 119 17.06 8.16 -5.77
N ALA A 120 16.96 9.29 -6.49
CA ALA A 120 17.71 10.49 -6.16
C ALA A 120 17.33 11.05 -4.79
N CYS A 121 16.04 11.14 -4.47
CA CYS A 121 15.56 11.60 -3.15
C CYS A 121 16.04 10.68 -2.01
N GLN A 122 16.05 9.36 -2.25
CA GLN A 122 16.58 8.38 -1.30
C GLN A 122 18.07 8.58 -1.01
N VAL A 123 18.88 8.80 -2.06
CA VAL A 123 20.31 9.11 -1.88
C VAL A 123 20.50 10.43 -1.14
N VAL A 124 19.76 11.48 -1.50
CA VAL A 124 19.83 12.76 -0.75
C VAL A 124 19.46 12.57 0.73
N LEU A 125 18.43 11.77 1.01
CA LEU A 125 18.00 11.49 2.37
C LEU A 125 19.09 10.77 3.19
N ALA A 126 19.72 9.73 2.64
CA ALA A 126 20.72 8.92 3.34
C ALA A 126 22.05 9.65 3.62
N TRP A 127 22.41 10.64 2.78
CA TRP A 127 23.62 11.47 2.91
C TRP A 127 23.32 12.93 3.28
N SER A 128 22.15 13.19 3.85
CA SER A 128 21.67 14.53 4.15
C SER A 128 22.63 15.33 5.05
N ARG A 129 23.28 14.68 6.01
CA ARG A 129 24.24 15.30 6.93
C ARG A 129 25.54 15.72 6.22
N GLU A 130 26.08 14.87 5.36
CA GLU A 130 27.26 15.17 4.55
C GLU A 130 26.98 16.26 3.52
N LEU A 131 25.82 16.17 2.85
CA LEU A 131 25.42 17.14 1.83
C LEU A 131 25.13 18.53 2.42
N ALA A 132 24.74 18.59 3.69
CA ALA A 132 24.56 19.84 4.44
C ALA A 132 25.87 20.41 5.02
N GLY A 133 27.03 19.81 4.72
CA GLY A 133 28.32 20.26 5.25
C GLY A 133 28.44 20.13 6.77
N GLY A 134 27.66 19.23 7.39
CA GLY A 134 27.63 19.01 8.83
C GLY A 134 26.71 19.95 9.62
N ASP A 135 26.03 20.92 8.99
CA ASP A 135 25.04 21.75 9.67
C ASP A 135 23.77 20.94 9.99
N PRO A 136 23.41 20.75 11.28
CA PRO A 136 22.23 20.00 11.67
C PRO A 136 20.92 20.68 11.26
N ALA A 137 20.87 22.01 11.12
CA ALA A 137 19.65 22.70 10.67
C ALA A 137 19.40 22.45 9.18
N ALA A 138 20.42 22.67 8.34
CA ALA A 138 20.35 22.37 6.91
C ALA A 138 20.10 20.88 6.63
N ALA A 139 20.73 19.95 7.38
CA ALA A 139 20.52 18.51 7.20
C ALA A 139 19.06 18.08 7.46
N ARG A 140 18.42 18.66 8.50
CA ARG A 140 17.02 18.42 8.83
C ARG A 140 16.09 18.94 7.73
N TRP A 141 16.31 20.16 7.26
CA TRP A 141 15.53 20.73 6.13
C TRP A 141 15.70 19.92 4.85
N LEU A 142 16.93 19.57 4.49
CA LEU A 142 17.22 18.77 3.30
C LEU A 142 16.53 17.41 3.36
N SER A 143 16.56 16.75 4.52
CA SER A 143 15.87 15.47 4.73
C SER A 143 14.36 15.58 4.62
N ALA A 144 13.76 16.63 5.20
CA ALA A 144 12.32 16.85 5.11
C ALA A 144 11.87 17.06 3.65
N VAL A 145 12.63 17.85 2.87
CA VAL A 145 12.38 18.07 1.45
C VAL A 145 12.57 16.77 0.65
N ALA A 146 13.65 16.01 0.92
CA ALA A 146 13.92 14.75 0.26
C ALA A 146 12.82 13.70 0.52
N VAL A 147 12.31 13.62 1.75
CA VAL A 147 11.16 12.78 2.10
C VAL A 147 9.92 13.21 1.31
N TYR A 148 9.61 14.50 1.29
CA TYR A 148 8.42 15.01 0.59
C TYR A 148 8.45 14.74 -0.92
N LEU A 149 9.56 15.09 -1.59
CA LEU A 149 9.76 14.83 -3.01
C LEU A 149 9.84 13.33 -3.30
N GLY A 150 10.43 12.55 -2.40
CA GLY A 150 10.46 11.09 -2.46
C GLY A 150 9.07 10.48 -2.44
N CYS A 151 8.18 10.95 -1.55
CA CYS A 151 6.79 10.49 -1.51
C CYS A 151 6.02 10.86 -2.79
N ILE A 152 6.19 12.06 -3.34
CA ILE A 152 5.58 12.45 -4.63
C ILE A 152 6.09 11.53 -5.75
N SER A 153 7.39 11.27 -5.79
CA SER A 153 8.02 10.39 -6.78
C SER A 153 7.55 8.94 -6.66
N ALA A 154 7.30 8.47 -5.44
CA ALA A 154 6.69 7.17 -5.19
C ALA A 154 5.25 7.11 -5.72
N ARG A 155 4.45 8.18 -5.59
CA ARG A 155 3.11 8.22 -6.21
C ARG A 155 3.19 8.16 -7.73
N ALA A 156 4.15 8.86 -8.33
CA ALA A 156 4.40 8.83 -9.77
C ALA A 156 4.70 7.41 -10.27
N SER A 157 5.60 6.69 -9.60
CA SER A 157 5.97 5.33 -9.96
C SER A 157 4.80 4.36 -9.77
N ILE A 158 4.09 4.41 -8.65
CA ILE A 158 2.93 3.53 -8.38
C ILE A 158 1.82 3.73 -9.42
N VAL A 159 1.43 4.99 -9.70
CA VAL A 159 0.39 5.30 -10.68
C VAL A 159 0.81 4.88 -12.09
N GLY A 160 2.05 5.18 -12.48
CA GLY A 160 2.60 4.76 -13.77
C GLY A 160 2.61 3.24 -13.93
N HIS A 161 3.11 2.51 -12.92
CA HIS A 161 3.19 1.05 -12.90
C HIS A 161 1.81 0.39 -13.00
N ARG A 162 0.86 0.80 -12.16
CA ARG A 162 -0.50 0.25 -12.14
C ARG A 162 -1.22 0.47 -13.47
N ALA A 163 -1.11 1.69 -14.02
CA ALA A 163 -1.69 2.00 -15.32
C ALA A 163 -1.04 1.14 -16.43
N MET A 164 0.27 0.89 -16.39
CA MET A 164 0.92 -0.01 -17.35
C MET A 164 0.42 -1.44 -17.24
N ALA A 165 0.28 -1.98 -16.03
CA ALA A 165 -0.20 -3.34 -15.83
C ALA A 165 -1.61 -3.53 -16.40
N ILE A 166 -2.53 -2.61 -16.12
CA ILE A 166 -3.93 -2.66 -16.60
C ILE A 166 -4.01 -2.61 -18.14
N ASP A 167 -3.13 -1.84 -18.79
CA ASP A 167 -3.14 -1.74 -20.26
C ASP A 167 -2.58 -2.98 -20.95
N ASN A 168 -1.56 -3.61 -20.36
CA ASN A 168 -0.81 -4.67 -21.03
C ASN A 168 -1.27 -6.07 -20.64
N ILE A 169 -1.94 -6.25 -19.50
CA ILE A 169 -2.38 -7.55 -18.99
C ILE A 169 -3.88 -7.71 -19.21
N PRO A 170 -4.32 -8.75 -19.95
CA PRO A 170 -5.74 -9.05 -20.16
C PRO A 170 -6.51 -9.24 -18.85
N PRO A 171 -7.81 -8.86 -18.78
CA PRO A 171 -8.63 -9.01 -17.58
C PRO A 171 -8.62 -10.44 -16.99
N ARG A 172 -8.68 -11.47 -17.84
CA ARG A 172 -8.63 -12.89 -17.41
C ARG A 172 -7.33 -13.29 -16.70
N GLN A 173 -6.24 -12.55 -16.91
CA GLN A 173 -4.92 -12.82 -16.32
C GLN A 173 -4.56 -11.84 -15.19
N GLN A 174 -5.41 -10.86 -14.87
CA GLN A 174 -5.20 -9.94 -13.75
C GLN A 174 -5.09 -10.62 -12.38
N PRO A 175 -5.85 -11.70 -12.07
CA PRO A 175 -5.68 -12.41 -10.80
C PRO A 175 -4.27 -13.01 -10.63
N VAL A 176 -3.72 -13.60 -11.70
CA VAL A 176 -2.36 -14.18 -11.70
C VAL A 176 -1.31 -13.08 -11.54
N PHE A 177 -1.49 -11.95 -12.22
CA PHE A 177 -0.63 -10.78 -12.06
C PHE A 177 -0.66 -10.24 -10.62
N ASN A 178 -1.85 -10.09 -10.02
CA ASN A 178 -2.00 -9.59 -8.67
C ASN A 178 -1.33 -10.51 -7.65
N LEU A 179 -1.45 -11.83 -7.83
CA LEU A 179 -0.75 -12.82 -7.01
C LEU A 179 0.78 -12.69 -7.13
N ALA A 180 1.30 -12.66 -8.36
CA ALA A 180 2.74 -12.50 -8.61
C ALA A 180 3.27 -11.17 -8.04
N SER A 181 2.51 -10.09 -8.22
CA SER A 181 2.81 -8.77 -7.65
C SER A 181 2.83 -8.80 -6.12
N GLY A 182 1.87 -9.48 -5.47
CA GLY A 182 1.85 -9.63 -4.01
C GLY A 182 3.05 -10.41 -3.47
N LEU A 183 3.46 -11.47 -4.16
CA LEU A 183 4.67 -12.23 -3.81
C LEU A 183 5.95 -11.40 -4.00
N MET A 184 6.03 -10.59 -5.05
CA MET A 184 7.13 -9.64 -5.26
C MET A 184 7.16 -8.57 -4.17
N SER A 185 6.01 -8.03 -3.76
CA SER A 185 5.94 -7.08 -2.64
C SER A 185 6.46 -7.73 -1.35
N ALA A 186 5.97 -8.92 -1.00
CA ALA A 186 6.43 -9.68 0.16
C ALA A 186 7.95 -9.92 0.16
N SER A 187 8.52 -10.31 -0.99
CA SER A 187 9.97 -10.50 -1.10
C SER A 187 10.72 -9.17 -0.91
N GLY A 188 10.17 -8.04 -1.35
CA GLY A 188 10.72 -6.71 -1.12
C GLY A 188 10.77 -6.33 0.36
N ALA A 189 9.69 -6.58 1.10
CA ALA A 189 9.63 -6.34 2.54
C ALA A 189 10.64 -7.21 3.31
N ILE A 190 10.64 -8.52 3.03
CA ILE A 190 11.56 -9.49 3.65
C ILE A 190 13.03 -9.12 3.37
N THR A 191 13.35 -8.78 2.11
CA THR A 191 14.72 -8.39 1.72
C THR A 191 15.18 -7.16 2.49
N THR A 192 14.32 -6.15 2.62
CA THR A 192 14.65 -4.90 3.33
C THR A 192 14.90 -5.16 4.81
N LEU A 193 14.03 -5.95 5.45
CA LEU A 193 14.18 -6.35 6.86
C LEU A 193 15.46 -7.18 7.07
N ALA A 194 15.73 -8.15 6.19
CA ALA A 194 16.91 -9.00 6.26
C ALA A 194 18.22 -8.20 6.10
N VAL A 195 18.28 -7.26 5.16
CA VAL A 195 19.43 -6.36 5.00
C VAL A 195 19.66 -5.55 6.27
N GLY A 196 18.59 -5.01 6.88
CA GLY A 196 18.72 -4.26 8.13
C GLY A 196 19.13 -5.11 9.33
N LEU A 197 18.94 -6.43 9.29
CA LEU A 197 19.49 -7.35 10.30
C LEU A 197 20.99 -7.58 10.13
N VAL A 198 21.46 -7.74 8.89
CA VAL A 198 22.87 -8.00 8.60
C VAL A 198 23.70 -6.73 8.78
N LYS A 199 23.20 -5.60 8.26
CA LYS A 199 23.86 -4.30 8.35
C LYS A 199 22.82 -3.25 8.73
N PRO A 200 22.71 -2.87 10.01
CA PRO A 200 21.72 -1.90 10.51
C PRO A 200 22.11 -0.45 10.14
N SER A 201 22.51 -0.22 8.89
CA SER A 201 22.86 1.10 8.37
C SER A 201 21.77 1.59 7.44
N PHE A 202 21.14 2.72 7.79
CA PHE A 202 20.14 3.37 6.98
C PHE A 202 20.65 3.66 5.56
N ARG A 203 21.93 4.03 5.40
CA ARG A 203 22.57 4.27 4.09
C ARG A 203 22.60 3.03 3.22
N ALA A 204 22.97 1.88 3.79
CA ALA A 204 23.06 0.63 3.03
C ALA A 204 21.66 0.19 2.55
N ILE A 205 20.66 0.24 3.43
CA ILE A 205 19.27 -0.09 3.11
C ILE A 205 18.77 0.85 2.01
N THR A 206 18.95 2.15 2.18
CA THR A 206 18.48 3.16 1.23
C THR A 206 19.16 3.04 -0.13
N ALA A 207 20.46 2.76 -0.17
CA ALA A 207 21.19 2.53 -1.41
C ALA A 207 20.67 1.28 -2.15
N ILE A 208 20.41 0.18 -1.44
CA ILE A 208 19.83 -1.04 -2.01
C ILE A 208 18.42 -0.76 -2.55
N CYS A 209 17.59 -0.01 -1.83
CA CYS A 209 16.27 0.41 -2.32
C CYS A 209 16.37 1.30 -3.58
N ALA A 210 17.31 2.26 -3.62
CA ALA A 210 17.54 3.13 -4.77
C ALA A 210 18.04 2.38 -6.01
N VAL A 211 18.94 1.41 -5.83
CA VAL A 211 19.43 0.53 -6.91
C VAL A 211 18.32 -0.40 -7.39
N SER A 212 17.59 -1.04 -6.48
CA SER A 212 16.52 -1.97 -6.86
C SER A 212 15.37 -1.28 -7.60
N ILE A 213 14.97 -0.06 -7.21
CA ILE A 213 13.94 0.67 -7.95
C ILE A 213 14.41 1.10 -9.34
N THR A 214 15.66 1.54 -9.50
CA THR A 214 16.19 1.89 -10.83
C THR A 214 16.33 0.66 -11.72
N LEU A 215 16.76 -0.48 -11.17
CA LEU A 215 16.82 -1.75 -11.91
C LEU A 215 15.44 -2.26 -12.34
N SER A 216 14.36 -1.90 -11.63
CA SER A 216 13.00 -2.31 -12.01
C SER A 216 12.48 -1.70 -13.32
N ILE A 217 13.18 -0.72 -13.88
CA ILE A 217 12.87 -0.14 -15.18
C ILE A 217 13.17 -1.13 -16.31
N PHE A 218 14.22 -1.95 -16.18
CA PHE A 218 14.68 -2.83 -17.25
C PHE A 218 13.67 -3.91 -17.66
N PRO A 219 13.02 -4.67 -16.74
CA PRO A 219 12.03 -5.68 -17.11
C PRO A 219 10.85 -5.10 -17.89
N LEU A 220 10.36 -3.93 -17.46
CA LEU A 220 9.26 -3.23 -18.13
C LEU A 220 9.66 -2.69 -19.50
N TRP A 221 10.90 -2.19 -19.62
CA TRP A 221 11.43 -1.73 -20.90
C TRP A 221 11.59 -2.90 -21.89
N ALA A 222 12.11 -4.04 -21.43
CA ALA A 222 12.33 -5.23 -22.24
C ALA A 222 11.02 -5.85 -22.77
N VAL A 223 9.94 -5.83 -21.98
CA VAL A 223 8.65 -6.41 -22.34
C VAL A 223 7.70 -5.40 -23.00
N ARG A 224 8.12 -4.14 -23.10
CA ARG A 224 7.30 -3.09 -23.73
C ARG A 224 7.04 -3.43 -25.19
N LYS A 225 5.78 -3.71 -25.53
CA LYS A 225 5.33 -3.76 -26.91
C LYS A 225 5.34 -2.34 -27.49
N PRO A 226 5.95 -2.09 -28.66
CA PRO A 226 5.77 -0.82 -29.37
C PRO A 226 4.27 -0.65 -29.61
N ARG A 227 3.68 0.41 -29.07
CA ARG A 227 2.28 0.73 -29.37
C ARG A 227 2.23 1.06 -30.86
N ARG A 228 1.67 0.15 -31.68
CA ARG A 228 1.05 0.58 -32.94
C ARG A 228 0.08 1.68 -32.56
N ALA A 229 0.17 2.82 -33.24
CA ALA A 229 -0.62 4.02 -33.01
C ALA A 229 -2.12 3.75 -33.25
N HIS A 230 -2.76 2.92 -32.43
CA HIS A 230 -4.20 2.87 -32.37
C HIS A 230 -4.63 4.07 -31.55
N ARG A 231 -4.84 5.17 -32.27
CA ARG A 231 -5.49 6.39 -31.82
C ARG A 231 -6.77 6.00 -31.07
N ARG A 232 -6.71 5.89 -29.74
CA ARG A 232 -7.80 6.50 -28.97
C ARG A 232 -7.71 7.98 -29.29
N PRO A 233 -8.79 8.64 -29.76
CA PRO A 233 -8.71 10.05 -30.10
C PRO A 233 -8.18 10.74 -28.85
N ALA A 234 -6.95 11.26 -28.96
CA ALA A 234 -6.48 12.21 -28.00
C ALA A 234 -7.57 13.27 -27.97
N VAL A 235 -8.27 13.41 -26.84
CA VAL A 235 -8.97 14.65 -26.53
C VAL A 235 -7.98 15.73 -26.93
N ARG A 236 -8.35 16.50 -27.97
CA ARG A 236 -7.49 17.38 -28.75
C ARG A 236 -6.25 17.76 -27.96
N ALA A 237 -5.08 17.36 -28.45
CA ALA A 237 -3.82 17.95 -28.03
C ALA A 237 -3.79 19.42 -28.46
N GLU A 238 -4.69 20.24 -27.91
CA GLU A 238 -4.48 21.67 -27.84
C GLU A 238 -3.39 21.87 -26.79
N SER A 239 -2.26 22.31 -27.33
CA SER A 239 -0.97 22.59 -26.72
C SER A 239 -0.95 23.61 -25.57
N ASN A 240 -2.00 23.71 -24.75
CA ASN A 240 -2.03 24.66 -23.66
C ASN A 240 -1.62 24.00 -22.34
N ARG A 241 -0.45 24.40 -21.82
CA ARG A 241 -0.08 24.24 -20.39
C ARG A 241 -1.23 24.68 -19.47
N PHE A 242 -2.01 25.67 -19.91
CA PHE A 242 -3.25 26.11 -19.26
C PHE A 242 -4.34 25.03 -19.18
N GLY A 243 -4.50 24.16 -20.19
CA GLY A 243 -5.44 23.03 -20.13
C GLY A 243 -4.96 21.89 -19.23
N ALA A 244 -3.64 21.72 -19.09
CA ALA A 244 -3.05 20.80 -18.13
C ALA A 244 -3.34 21.25 -16.69
N LEU A 245 -2.99 22.51 -16.39
CA LEU A 245 -3.26 23.19 -15.12
C LEU A 245 -4.76 23.22 -14.79
N SER A 246 -5.61 23.58 -15.75
CA SER A 246 -7.05 23.65 -15.54
C SER A 246 -7.65 22.31 -15.10
N ALA A 247 -7.20 21.19 -15.65
CA ALA A 247 -7.76 19.89 -15.23
C ALA A 247 -7.16 19.38 -13.93
N VAL A 248 -5.91 19.73 -13.62
CA VAL A 248 -5.34 19.50 -12.29
C VAL A 248 -6.13 20.30 -11.24
N LEU A 249 -6.45 21.56 -11.53
CA LEU A 249 -7.24 22.43 -10.67
C LEU A 249 -8.72 22.02 -10.57
N SER A 250 -9.24 21.24 -11.53
CA SER A 250 -10.61 20.70 -11.43
C SER A 250 -10.70 19.45 -10.56
N VAL A 251 -9.60 18.77 -10.24
CA VAL A 251 -9.61 17.54 -9.43
C VAL A 251 -10.29 17.74 -8.07
N PRO A 252 -9.97 18.78 -7.27
CA PRO A 252 -10.59 18.94 -5.96
C PRO A 252 -12.11 19.19 -6.06
N ARG A 253 -12.55 19.94 -7.08
CA ARG A 253 -13.97 20.21 -7.32
C ARG A 253 -14.72 18.95 -7.73
N ALA A 254 -14.18 18.20 -8.68
CA ALA A 254 -14.76 16.94 -9.14
C ALA A 254 -14.84 15.91 -8.01
N ALA A 255 -13.80 15.81 -7.17
CA ALA A 255 -13.81 14.95 -6.00
C ALA A 255 -14.85 15.37 -4.97
N TRP A 256 -14.99 16.67 -4.71
CA TRP A 256 -16.01 17.19 -3.81
C TRP A 256 -17.43 16.90 -4.29
N ASP A 257 -17.68 17.12 -5.58
CA ASP A 257 -18.99 16.85 -6.18
C ASP A 257 -19.32 15.36 -6.17
N ALA A 258 -18.34 14.51 -6.47
CA ALA A 258 -18.52 13.06 -6.40
C ALA A 258 -18.75 12.58 -4.95
N ALA A 259 -18.05 13.16 -3.97
CA ALA A 259 -18.23 12.85 -2.56
C ALA A 259 -19.65 13.18 -2.07
N ARG A 260 -20.24 14.27 -2.54
CA ARG A 260 -21.63 14.66 -2.20
C ARG A 260 -22.68 13.71 -2.77
N HIS A 261 -22.43 13.12 -3.94
CA HIS A 261 -23.39 12.25 -4.65
C HIS A 261 -23.07 10.74 -4.48
N LEU A 262 -22.25 10.36 -3.49
CA LEU A 262 -21.92 8.97 -3.22
C LEU A 262 -23.15 8.14 -2.79
N PRO A 263 -23.37 6.96 -3.39
CA PRO A 263 -24.33 5.97 -2.90
C PRO A 263 -24.10 5.63 -1.42
N PRO A 264 -25.15 5.30 -0.65
CA PRO A 264 -25.06 5.08 0.80
C PRO A 264 -24.11 3.94 1.17
N ARG A 265 -24.00 2.89 0.33
CA ARG A 265 -23.10 1.74 0.55
C ARG A 265 -21.62 2.14 0.46
N ILE A 266 -21.22 2.78 -0.65
CA ILE A 266 -19.85 3.26 -0.86
C ILE A 266 -19.46 4.31 0.19
N ARG A 267 -20.40 5.18 0.58
CA ARG A 267 -20.19 6.15 1.65
C ARG A 267 -19.87 5.49 2.99
N ARG A 268 -20.54 4.39 3.34
CA ARG A 268 -20.26 3.63 4.57
C ARG A 268 -18.87 3.02 4.50
N THR A 269 -18.51 2.40 3.38
CA THR A 269 -17.17 1.80 3.20
C THR A 269 -16.06 2.84 3.30
N CYS A 270 -16.24 4.03 2.71
CA CYS A 270 -15.27 5.14 2.82
C CYS A 270 -15.13 5.64 4.28
N LYS A 271 -16.23 5.75 5.03
CA LYS A 271 -16.18 6.12 6.47
C LYS A 271 -15.38 5.11 7.29
N ILE A 272 -15.64 3.82 7.08
CA ILE A 272 -14.88 2.74 7.74
C ILE A 272 -13.41 2.80 7.32
N GLN A 273 -13.12 3.11 6.05
CA GLN A 273 -11.75 3.23 5.57
C GLN A 273 -10.97 4.39 6.20
N ILE A 274 -11.61 5.53 6.45
CA ILE A 274 -11.00 6.65 7.17
C ILE A 274 -10.56 6.19 8.58
N LEU A 275 -11.45 5.52 9.31
CA LEU A 275 -11.15 5.00 10.65
C LEU A 275 -10.10 3.89 10.62
N SER A 276 -10.17 3.00 9.63
CA SER A 276 -9.20 1.93 9.38
C SER A 276 -7.79 2.48 9.23
N GLN A 277 -7.63 3.48 8.36
CA GLN A 277 -6.33 4.06 8.05
C GLN A 277 -5.84 4.99 9.14
N TYR A 278 -6.76 5.60 9.89
CA TYR A 278 -6.42 6.30 11.12
C TYR A 278 -5.82 5.35 12.16
N ALA A 279 -6.42 4.16 12.36
CA ALA A 279 -5.91 3.17 13.30
C ALA A 279 -4.59 2.53 12.85
N TRP A 280 -4.46 2.23 11.56
CA TRP A 280 -3.26 1.60 11.03
C TRP A 280 -2.04 2.51 11.00
N PHE A 281 -2.22 3.82 10.78
CA PHE A 281 -1.10 4.72 10.57
C PHE A 281 -0.09 4.73 11.74
N PRO A 282 -0.49 4.98 13.01
CA PRO A 282 0.45 5.01 14.13
C PRO A 282 1.13 3.66 14.32
N VAL A 283 0.38 2.58 14.15
CA VAL A 283 0.89 1.24 14.34
C VAL A 283 1.91 0.89 13.25
N SER A 284 1.64 1.14 11.97
CA SER A 284 2.61 0.83 10.91
C SER A 284 3.91 1.62 11.02
N HIS A 285 3.88 2.87 11.48
CA HIS A 285 5.06 3.74 11.48
C HIS A 285 5.82 3.72 12.81
N TYR A 286 5.13 3.61 13.94
CA TYR A 286 5.77 3.64 15.27
C TYR A 286 6.04 2.26 15.86
N LEU A 287 5.56 1.16 15.27
CA LEU A 287 5.73 -0.19 15.83
C LEU A 287 7.20 -0.61 15.96
N SER A 288 8.06 -0.27 14.98
CA SER A 288 9.49 -0.59 15.07
C SER A 288 10.15 0.13 16.25
N LYS A 289 9.87 1.43 16.40
CA LYS A 289 10.36 2.22 17.54
C LYS A 289 9.80 1.73 18.87
N TYR A 290 8.52 1.40 18.92
CA TYR A 290 7.88 0.82 20.10
C TYR A 290 8.57 -0.49 20.54
N LEU A 291 8.93 -1.37 19.61
CA LEU A 291 9.67 -2.60 19.93
C LEU A 291 11.08 -2.30 20.47
N GLN A 292 11.76 -1.27 19.95
CA GLN A 292 13.06 -0.82 20.47
C GLN A 292 12.94 -0.30 21.90
N ASP A 293 11.95 0.57 22.15
CA ASP A 293 11.69 1.14 23.48
C ASP A 293 11.33 0.04 24.50
N SER A 294 10.45 -0.90 24.13
CA SER A 294 10.12 -2.06 24.98
C SER A 294 11.31 -2.99 25.24
N TYR A 295 12.21 -3.16 24.28
CA TYR A 295 13.44 -3.95 24.47
C TYR A 295 14.37 -3.32 25.51
N VAL A 296 14.58 -2.00 25.42
CA VAL A 296 15.39 -1.24 26.38
C VAL A 296 14.73 -1.28 27.76
N ALA A 297 13.41 -1.07 27.84
CA ALA A 297 12.67 -1.08 29.10
C ALA A 297 12.75 -2.43 29.83
N THR A 298 12.80 -3.55 29.10
CA THR A 298 12.85 -4.91 29.69
C THR A 298 14.19 -5.21 30.38
N ARG A 299 15.29 -4.60 29.95
CA ARG A 299 16.63 -4.86 30.52
C ARG A 299 16.98 -4.04 31.76
N GLY A 300 16.20 -3.00 32.08
CA GLY A 300 16.42 -2.15 33.26
C GLY A 300 17.66 -1.24 33.15
N GLU A 301 17.69 -0.18 33.96
CA GLU A 301 18.73 0.87 33.94
C GLU A 301 20.09 0.44 34.54
N GLY A 302 20.13 -0.68 35.26
CA GLY A 302 21.36 -1.22 35.85
C GLY A 302 22.15 -2.16 34.93
N SER A 303 21.61 -2.48 33.75
CA SER A 303 22.32 -3.25 32.73
C SER A 303 23.07 -2.27 31.83
N GLU A 304 24.32 -2.59 31.51
CA GLU A 304 25.20 -1.83 30.61
C GLU A 304 24.41 -1.24 29.42
N ALA A 305 24.56 0.07 29.16
CA ALA A 305 23.75 0.81 28.20
C ALA A 305 23.66 0.04 26.88
N VAL A 306 22.48 -0.50 26.58
CA VAL A 306 22.27 -1.36 25.41
C VAL A 306 22.60 -0.55 24.17
N ALA A 307 23.56 -1.02 23.38
CA ALA A 307 23.89 -0.39 22.11
C ALA A 307 22.61 -0.26 21.25
N PRO A 308 22.33 0.93 20.67
CA PRO A 308 21.07 1.19 19.94
C PRO A 308 20.87 0.24 18.75
N GLU A 309 21.97 -0.29 18.20
CA GLU A 309 21.93 -1.29 17.13
C GLU A 309 21.30 -2.62 17.58
N VAL A 310 21.54 -3.04 18.83
CA VAL A 310 21.05 -4.32 19.36
C VAL A 310 19.54 -4.28 19.59
N SER A 311 19.02 -3.17 20.14
CA SER A 311 17.57 -2.98 20.31
C SER A 311 16.86 -2.85 18.97
N ALA A 312 17.47 -2.14 18.00
CA ALA A 312 16.96 -2.05 16.63
C ALA A 312 16.87 -3.41 15.94
N GLN A 313 17.93 -4.21 16.02
CA GLN A 313 17.95 -5.56 15.45
C GLN A 313 16.91 -6.47 16.09
N ALA A 314 16.70 -6.40 17.41
CA ALA A 314 15.69 -7.20 18.10
C ALA A 314 14.27 -6.90 17.58
N GLY A 315 13.93 -5.61 17.43
CA GLY A 315 12.66 -5.21 16.83
C GLY A 315 12.50 -5.67 15.38
N VAL A 316 13.52 -5.48 14.55
CA VAL A 316 13.50 -5.92 13.13
C VAL A 316 13.33 -7.44 13.01
N ARG A 317 13.91 -8.26 13.91
CA ARG A 317 13.72 -9.73 13.91
C ARG A 317 12.25 -10.10 14.09
N VAL A 318 11.56 -9.43 15.02
CA VAL A 318 10.13 -9.64 15.26
C VAL A 318 9.32 -9.29 14.02
N LEU A 319 9.59 -8.13 13.41
CA LEU A 319 8.90 -7.69 12.19
C LEU A 319 9.15 -8.65 11.02
N LEU A 320 10.35 -9.20 10.89
CA LEU A 320 10.68 -10.20 9.86
C LEU A 320 9.88 -11.49 10.03
N ILE A 321 9.82 -12.03 11.26
CA ILE A 321 9.03 -13.24 11.56
C ILE A 321 7.55 -12.97 11.28
N ALA A 322 7.06 -11.80 11.67
CA ALA A 322 5.68 -11.40 11.46
C ALA A 322 5.34 -11.25 9.97
N GLU A 323 6.25 -10.70 9.17
CA GLU A 323 6.07 -10.58 7.72
C GLU A 323 6.00 -11.96 7.05
N VAL A 324 6.85 -12.91 7.45
CA VAL A 324 6.76 -14.31 6.98
C VAL A 324 5.41 -14.92 7.36
N GLY A 325 4.94 -14.68 8.59
CA GLY A 325 3.60 -15.10 9.04
C GLY A 325 2.47 -14.49 8.19
N ALA A 326 2.55 -13.21 7.86
CA ALA A 326 1.59 -12.51 7.01
C ALA A 326 1.55 -13.12 5.59
N VAL A 327 2.71 -13.47 5.02
CA VAL A 327 2.81 -14.12 3.70
C VAL A 327 2.20 -15.52 3.73
N LEU A 328 2.49 -16.32 4.76
CA LEU A 328 1.91 -17.64 4.94
C LEU A 328 0.38 -17.58 5.07
N LEU A 329 -0.14 -16.59 5.82
CA LEU A 329 -1.57 -16.35 5.91
C LEU A 329 -2.16 -16.00 4.53
N GLN A 330 -1.54 -15.07 3.79
CA GLN A 330 -1.99 -14.71 2.43
C GLN A 330 -2.01 -15.92 1.49
N MET A 331 -0.96 -16.73 1.48
CA MET A 331 -0.90 -17.94 0.65
C MET A 331 -1.98 -18.95 1.03
N THR A 332 -2.26 -19.08 2.33
CA THR A 332 -3.30 -19.98 2.84
C THR A 332 -4.68 -19.51 2.38
N VAL A 333 -4.98 -18.22 2.52
CA VAL A 333 -6.23 -17.62 2.03
C VAL A 333 -6.40 -17.84 0.53
N VAL A 334 -5.35 -17.58 -0.28
CA VAL A 334 -5.38 -17.79 -1.74
C VAL A 334 -5.61 -19.26 -2.09
N ARG A 335 -4.95 -20.21 -1.41
CA ARG A 335 -5.16 -21.65 -1.64
C ARG A 335 -6.59 -22.08 -1.34
N PHE A 336 -7.20 -21.53 -0.29
CA PHE A 336 -8.60 -21.78 0.00
C PHE A 336 -9.55 -21.08 -0.98
N TRP A 337 -9.10 -20.07 -1.72
CA TRP A 337 -9.91 -19.33 -2.70
C TRP A 337 -9.92 -19.95 -4.10
N ASP A 338 -8.93 -20.80 -4.45
CA ASP A 338 -8.73 -21.27 -5.82
C ASP A 338 -9.90 -22.16 -6.32
N ALA A 339 -10.44 -21.78 -7.48
CA ALA A 339 -11.65 -22.33 -8.08
C ALA A 339 -11.45 -23.64 -8.85
N SER A 340 -10.20 -24.06 -9.09
CA SER A 340 -9.86 -25.27 -9.85
C SER A 340 -9.87 -26.55 -9.03
N SER A 341 -10.03 -26.46 -7.69
CA SER A 341 -10.35 -27.63 -6.88
C SER A 341 -11.82 -27.98 -7.14
N THR A 342 -12.09 -29.21 -7.59
CA THR A 342 -13.42 -29.76 -7.89
C THR A 342 -14.41 -29.71 -6.71
N SER A 343 -13.93 -29.37 -5.52
CA SER A 343 -14.75 -28.91 -4.40
C SER A 343 -14.59 -27.39 -4.30
N ALA A 344 -15.59 -26.63 -4.77
CA ALA A 344 -15.69 -25.22 -4.41
C ALA A 344 -15.61 -25.13 -2.88
N SER A 345 -14.51 -24.60 -2.37
CA SER A 345 -14.26 -24.60 -0.93
C SER A 345 -15.42 -23.89 -0.22
N PRO A 346 -15.79 -24.32 1.00
CA PRO A 346 -16.85 -23.66 1.78
C PRO A 346 -16.59 -22.15 1.95
N LEU A 347 -15.32 -21.72 1.94
CA LEU A 347 -14.93 -20.31 2.04
C LEU A 347 -15.34 -19.48 0.81
N ARG A 348 -15.25 -20.05 -0.40
CA ARG A 348 -15.67 -19.36 -1.63
C ARG A 348 -17.18 -19.21 -1.70
N ARG A 349 -17.96 -20.27 -1.41
CA ARG A 349 -19.43 -20.16 -1.34
C ARG A 349 -19.87 -19.20 -0.24
N PHE A 350 -19.19 -19.21 0.90
CA PHE A 350 -19.44 -18.29 2.01
C PHE A 350 -19.16 -16.82 1.67
N MET A 351 -18.33 -16.52 0.65
CA MET A 351 -17.93 -15.15 0.32
C MET A 351 -18.48 -14.63 -1.03
N ASP A 352 -18.73 -15.52 -1.99
CA ASP A 352 -19.36 -15.17 -3.29
C ASP A 352 -20.87 -14.88 -3.13
N GLU A 353 -21.55 -15.48 -2.14
CA GLU A 353 -22.99 -15.23 -1.89
C GLU A 353 -23.25 -14.20 -0.78
N ASP A 354 -22.37 -14.07 0.22
CA ASP A 354 -22.57 -13.20 1.38
C ASP A 354 -21.52 -12.06 1.47
N MET A 355 -21.82 -10.90 0.89
CA MET A 355 -21.11 -9.64 1.20
C MET A 355 -21.09 -9.33 2.72
N VAL A 356 -22.05 -9.89 3.46
CA VAL A 356 -22.12 -9.86 4.92
C VAL A 356 -20.94 -10.62 5.55
N ALA A 357 -20.57 -11.78 5.01
CA ALA A 357 -19.44 -12.57 5.49
C ALA A 357 -18.10 -11.82 5.34
N LEU A 358 -17.88 -11.19 4.18
CA LEU A 358 -16.68 -10.39 3.92
C LEU A 358 -16.58 -9.19 4.88
N ARG A 359 -17.71 -8.53 5.20
CA ARG A 359 -17.77 -7.47 6.21
C ARG A 359 -17.52 -7.98 7.63
N ARG A 360 -17.99 -9.18 7.98
CA ARG A 360 -17.68 -9.83 9.27
C ARG A 360 -16.18 -10.15 9.41
N VAL A 361 -15.54 -10.67 8.37
CA VAL A 361 -14.08 -10.89 8.36
C VAL A 361 -13.35 -9.57 8.57
N TRP A 362 -13.82 -8.48 7.97
CA TRP A 362 -13.25 -7.16 8.18
C TRP A 362 -13.44 -6.65 9.61
N ALA A 363 -14.63 -6.82 10.19
CA ALA A 363 -14.93 -6.48 11.57
C ALA A 363 -14.03 -7.23 12.56
N LEU A 364 -13.84 -8.54 12.35
CA LEU A 364 -12.94 -9.37 13.14
C LEU A 364 -11.49 -8.93 13.03
N ALA A 365 -11.03 -8.55 11.83
CA ALA A 365 -9.69 -7.99 11.64
C ALA A 365 -9.50 -6.68 12.43
N PHE A 366 -10.51 -5.80 12.46
CA PHE A 366 -10.46 -4.58 13.28
C PHE A 366 -10.51 -4.84 14.77
N ALA A 367 -11.34 -5.78 15.22
CA ALA A 367 -11.39 -6.18 16.63
C ALA A 367 -10.04 -6.76 17.06
N ALA A 368 -9.44 -7.62 16.25
CA ALA A 368 -8.12 -8.19 16.53
C ALA A 368 -7.01 -7.12 16.50
N LEU A 369 -7.08 -6.14 15.60
CA LEU A 369 -6.19 -4.97 15.61
C LEU A 369 -6.36 -4.15 16.90
N GLY A 370 -7.59 -3.82 17.29
CA GLY A 370 -7.89 -3.06 18.51
C GLY A 370 -7.42 -3.77 19.78
N VAL A 371 -7.69 -5.07 19.91
CA VAL A 371 -7.26 -5.88 21.05
C VAL A 371 -5.73 -6.00 21.10
N SER A 372 -5.07 -6.26 19.96
CA SER A 372 -3.61 -6.40 19.91
C SER A 372 -2.89 -5.08 20.19
N THR A 373 -3.43 -3.97 19.71
CA THR A 373 -2.89 -2.62 19.98
C THR A 373 -3.12 -2.19 21.43
N LEU A 374 -4.28 -2.51 22.01
CA LEU A 374 -4.53 -2.29 23.44
C LEU A 374 -3.59 -3.14 24.30
N ALA A 375 -3.41 -4.41 23.95
CA ALA A 375 -2.47 -5.30 24.63
C ALA A 375 -1.03 -4.78 24.52
N ALA A 376 -0.63 -4.19 23.39
CA ALA A 376 0.67 -3.53 23.26
C ALA A 376 0.81 -2.36 24.24
N VAL A 377 -0.22 -1.53 24.42
CA VAL A 377 -0.18 -0.43 25.40
C VAL A 377 -0.07 -0.95 26.85
N LEU A 378 -0.87 -1.95 27.20
CA LEU A 378 -0.92 -2.50 28.57
C LEU A 378 0.36 -3.25 28.94
N PHE A 379 0.89 -4.07 28.03
CA PHE A 379 2.05 -4.92 28.28
C PHE A 379 3.38 -4.32 27.75
N ARG A 380 3.48 -2.99 27.72
CA ARG A 380 4.64 -2.25 27.20
C ARG A 380 5.98 -2.50 27.92
N ALA A 381 5.91 -3.01 29.15
CA ALA A 381 7.07 -3.25 30.02
C ALA A 381 7.80 -4.57 29.72
N SER A 382 7.20 -5.46 28.91
CA SER A 382 7.81 -6.74 28.54
C SER A 382 7.98 -6.84 27.03
N PHE A 383 9.21 -7.12 26.61
CA PHE A 383 9.56 -7.30 25.20
C PHE A 383 8.85 -8.51 24.59
N ALA A 384 8.63 -9.59 25.35
CA ALA A 384 7.98 -10.80 24.85
C ALA A 384 6.51 -10.53 24.47
N SER A 385 5.76 -9.88 25.35
CA SER A 385 4.37 -9.50 25.07
C SER A 385 4.28 -8.46 23.95
N ALA A 386 5.17 -7.46 23.94
CA ALA A 386 5.25 -6.48 22.86
C ALA A 386 5.49 -7.15 21.50
N SER A 387 6.36 -8.18 21.46
CA SER A 387 6.67 -8.94 20.25
C SER A 387 5.48 -9.73 19.73
N ILE A 388 4.74 -10.41 20.63
CA ILE A 388 3.53 -11.16 20.26
C ILE A 388 2.47 -10.21 19.71
N CYS A 389 2.24 -9.06 20.37
CA CYS A 389 1.27 -8.06 19.90
C CYS A 389 1.66 -7.52 18.51
N ALA A 390 2.94 -7.17 18.32
CA ALA A 390 3.46 -6.70 17.03
C ALA A 390 3.26 -7.73 15.91
N ALA A 391 3.57 -9.01 16.20
CA ALA A 391 3.42 -10.09 15.24
C ALA A 391 1.95 -10.31 14.85
N SER A 392 1.04 -10.30 15.83
CA SER A 392 -0.40 -10.40 15.59
C SER A 392 -0.91 -9.28 14.69
N ILE A 393 -0.51 -8.04 14.96
CA ILE A 393 -0.92 -6.88 14.16
C ILE A 393 -0.47 -7.03 12.71
N MET A 394 0.82 -7.29 12.47
CA MET A 394 1.36 -7.42 11.12
C MET A 394 0.74 -8.59 10.34
N THR A 395 0.47 -9.70 11.01
CA THR A 395 -0.19 -10.87 10.38
C THR A 395 -1.58 -10.52 9.85
N ILE A 396 -2.30 -9.60 10.50
CA ILE A 396 -3.66 -9.14 10.10
C ILE A 396 -3.61 -8.08 8.98
N SER A 397 -2.48 -7.40 8.80
CA SER A 397 -2.33 -6.31 7.82
C SER A 397 -2.83 -6.61 6.39
N PRO A 398 -2.69 -7.82 5.82
CA PRO A 398 -3.13 -8.09 4.45
C PRO A 398 -4.64 -7.99 4.28
N LEU A 399 -5.40 -8.36 5.31
CA LEU A 399 -6.87 -8.28 5.30
C LEU A 399 -7.35 -6.82 5.21
N SER A 400 -6.60 -5.89 5.80
CA SER A 400 -6.93 -4.46 5.78
C SER A 400 -6.68 -3.81 4.42
N VAL A 401 -5.89 -4.45 3.55
CA VAL A 401 -5.67 -4.01 2.17
C VAL A 401 -6.60 -4.74 1.21
N TRP A 402 -6.80 -6.05 1.35
CA TRP A 402 -7.57 -6.80 0.37
C TRP A 402 -9.08 -6.56 0.47
N VAL A 403 -9.65 -6.67 1.68
CA VAL A 403 -11.10 -6.64 1.92
C VAL A 403 -11.79 -5.34 1.46
N PRO A 404 -11.30 -4.13 1.77
CA PRO A 404 -11.99 -2.91 1.34
C PRO A 404 -11.94 -2.73 -0.19
N PHE A 405 -10.85 -3.13 -0.84
CA PHE A 405 -10.73 -3.05 -2.29
C PHE A 405 -11.66 -4.02 -3.00
N THR A 406 -11.89 -5.23 -2.46
CA THR A 406 -12.87 -6.16 -3.04
C THR A 406 -14.31 -5.66 -2.85
N ILE A 407 -14.66 -5.15 -1.67
CA ILE A 407 -15.98 -4.56 -1.40
C ILE A 407 -16.27 -3.40 -2.37
N ILE A 408 -15.34 -2.47 -2.52
CA ILE A 408 -15.54 -1.27 -3.37
C ILE A 408 -15.58 -1.65 -4.84
N SER A 409 -14.75 -2.58 -5.29
CA SER A 409 -14.78 -3.03 -6.69
C SER A 409 -16.11 -3.71 -7.02
N TYR A 410 -16.65 -4.52 -6.10
CA TYR A 410 -17.96 -5.14 -6.24
C TYR A 410 -19.09 -4.09 -6.21
N GLU A 411 -19.12 -3.21 -5.23
CA GLU A 411 -20.14 -2.15 -5.11
C GLU A 411 -20.12 -1.20 -6.31
N ALA A 412 -18.93 -0.87 -6.83
CA ALA A 412 -18.79 -0.08 -8.05
C ALA A 412 -19.33 -0.81 -9.29
N ALA A 413 -19.13 -2.13 -9.40
CA ALA A 413 -19.66 -2.93 -10.50
C ALA A 413 -21.19 -3.01 -10.46
N VAL A 414 -21.79 -3.21 -9.28
CA VAL A 414 -23.26 -3.24 -9.11
C VAL A 414 -23.90 -1.90 -9.50
N VAL A 415 -23.34 -0.78 -9.01
CA VAL A 415 -23.85 0.56 -9.33
C VAL A 415 -23.69 0.88 -10.82
N HIS A 416 -22.69 0.30 -11.49
CA HIS A 416 -22.52 0.46 -12.94
C HIS A 416 -23.56 -0.35 -13.73
N GLY A 417 -23.79 -1.61 -13.35
CA GLY A 417 -24.80 -2.47 -13.97
C GLY A 417 -26.23 -1.93 -13.82
N GLU A 418 -26.54 -1.24 -12.72
CA GLU A 418 -27.84 -0.54 -12.53
C GLU A 418 -27.98 0.70 -13.44
N LYS A 419 -26.87 1.27 -13.93
CA LYS A 419 -26.84 2.53 -14.71
C LYS A 419 -26.62 2.36 -16.20
N ASP A 420 -26.40 1.13 -16.70
CA ASP A 420 -26.23 0.83 -18.13
C ASP A 420 -27.49 1.13 -19.00
N GLY A 421 -28.56 1.70 -18.41
CA GLY A 421 -29.68 2.31 -19.12
C GLY A 421 -29.51 3.80 -19.49
N ASP A 422 -28.47 4.50 -18.99
CA ASP A 422 -28.26 5.94 -19.26
C ASP A 422 -26.84 6.23 -19.79
N PRO A 423 -26.67 6.49 -21.10
CA PRO A 423 -25.37 6.69 -21.75
C PRO A 423 -24.65 7.99 -21.36
N SER A 424 -25.21 8.80 -20.46
CA SER A 424 -24.69 10.12 -20.07
C SER A 424 -23.70 10.12 -18.91
N THR A 425 -23.41 8.97 -18.27
CA THR A 425 -22.48 8.90 -17.10
C THR A 425 -21.18 8.11 -17.35
N PRO A 426 -20.26 8.62 -18.21
CA PRO A 426 -18.92 8.05 -18.30
C PRO A 426 -18.09 8.46 -17.07
N GLY A 427 -17.58 7.47 -16.31
CA GLY A 427 -16.48 7.69 -15.33
C GLY A 427 -16.74 7.30 -13.87
N THR A 428 -17.87 6.67 -13.54
CA THR A 428 -18.31 6.47 -12.14
C THR A 428 -17.38 5.56 -11.31
N SER A 429 -16.91 4.43 -11.86
CA SER A 429 -16.10 3.45 -11.09
C SER A 429 -14.68 3.95 -10.78
N ALA A 430 -14.03 4.64 -11.72
CA ALA A 430 -12.73 5.26 -11.49
C ALA A 430 -12.84 6.39 -10.45
N THR A 431 -13.95 7.13 -10.49
CA THR A 431 -14.25 8.18 -9.50
C THR A 431 -14.43 7.57 -8.11
N PHE A 432 -15.17 6.47 -7.97
CA PHE A 432 -15.32 5.78 -6.67
C PHE A 432 -14.00 5.26 -6.12
N LEU A 433 -13.15 4.69 -6.97
CA LEU A 433 -11.81 4.23 -6.56
C LEU A 433 -10.93 5.40 -6.12
N SER A 434 -10.99 6.55 -6.81
CA SER A 434 -10.26 7.76 -6.41
C SER A 434 -10.75 8.33 -5.08
N LEU A 435 -12.07 8.31 -4.82
CA LEU A 435 -12.65 8.73 -3.55
C LEU A 435 -12.24 7.80 -2.41
N HIS A 436 -12.13 6.50 -2.67
CA HIS A 436 -11.60 5.55 -1.70
C HIS A 436 -10.13 5.85 -1.35
N GLU A 437 -9.29 6.13 -2.34
CA GLU A 437 -7.90 6.53 -2.10
C GLU A 437 -7.80 7.87 -1.34
N MET A 438 -8.72 8.80 -1.59
CA MET A 438 -8.85 10.02 -0.79
C MET A 438 -9.28 9.73 0.66
N ALA A 439 -10.24 8.82 0.87
CA ALA A 439 -10.66 8.41 2.21
C ALA A 439 -9.49 7.79 3.01
N ILE A 440 -8.66 6.96 2.34
CA ILE A 440 -7.44 6.40 2.93
C ILE A 440 -6.50 7.51 3.41
N THR A 441 -6.19 8.45 2.52
CA THR A 441 -5.21 9.51 2.79
C THR A 441 -5.72 10.53 3.81
N VAL A 442 -7.02 10.79 3.87
CA VAL A 442 -7.64 11.58 4.95
C VAL A 442 -7.45 10.90 6.31
N GLY A 443 -7.73 9.60 6.41
CA GLY A 443 -7.52 8.84 7.65
C GLY A 443 -6.08 8.90 8.14
N GLN A 444 -5.12 8.70 7.22
CA GLN A 444 -3.69 8.80 7.55
C GLN A 444 -3.29 10.22 7.97
N SER A 445 -3.80 11.26 7.29
CA SER A 445 -3.50 12.66 7.63
C SER A 445 -3.98 13.01 9.04
N LEU A 446 -5.21 12.61 9.38
CA LEU A 446 -5.76 12.81 10.72
C LEU A 446 -4.93 12.09 11.79
N ALA A 447 -4.49 10.86 11.53
CA ALA A 447 -3.65 10.11 12.47
C ALA A 447 -2.26 10.71 12.66
N VAL A 448 -1.63 11.22 11.58
CA VAL A 448 -0.37 11.95 11.67
C VAL A 448 -0.51 13.17 12.57
N LEU A 449 -1.54 13.99 12.31
CA LEU A 449 -1.77 15.22 13.08
C LEU A 449 -1.99 14.91 14.56
N MET A 450 -2.82 13.90 14.86
CA MET A 450 -3.07 13.48 16.24
C MET A 450 -1.82 12.91 16.91
N SER A 451 -1.02 12.11 16.20
CA SER A 451 0.27 11.61 16.71
C SER A 451 1.24 12.75 17.00
N GLY A 452 1.25 13.78 16.16
CA GLY A 452 2.06 14.99 16.34
C GLY A 452 1.62 15.82 17.55
N VAL A 453 0.31 16.01 17.75
CA VAL A 453 -0.23 16.71 18.94
C VAL A 453 0.11 15.96 20.22
N ILE A 454 -0.07 14.63 20.25
CA ILE A 454 0.27 13.80 21.41
C ILE A 454 1.78 13.87 21.69
N SER A 455 2.61 13.77 20.64
CA SER A 455 4.06 13.85 20.78
C SER A 455 4.51 15.22 21.31
N PHE A 456 3.94 16.30 20.80
CA PHE A 456 4.21 17.67 21.27
C PHE A 456 3.80 17.84 22.74
N ALA A 457 2.64 17.33 23.13
CA ALA A 457 2.18 17.37 24.52
C ALA A 457 3.09 16.56 25.45
N LEU A 458 3.55 15.38 25.03
CA LEU A 458 4.49 14.55 25.79
C LEU A 458 5.88 15.18 25.91
N GLU A 459 6.31 15.98 24.93
CA GLU A 459 7.57 16.73 24.98
C GLU A 459 7.51 17.93 25.94
N HIS A 460 6.35 18.58 26.08
CA HIS A 460 6.18 19.76 26.94
C HIS A 460 5.75 19.42 28.37
N MET A 461 5.06 18.30 28.56
CA MET A 461 4.77 17.77 29.88
C MET A 461 5.94 16.89 30.28
N ASP A 462 6.81 17.41 31.16
CA ASP A 462 8.00 16.74 31.73
C ASP A 462 7.61 15.50 32.54
N THR A 463 7.12 14.47 31.85
CA THR A 463 6.34 13.38 32.47
C THR A 463 7.21 12.28 33.05
N GLY A 464 8.54 12.34 32.88
CA GLY A 464 9.45 11.26 33.29
C GLY A 464 9.06 9.87 32.74
N ALA A 465 8.14 9.82 31.77
CA ALA A 465 7.43 8.62 31.39
C ALA A 465 8.26 7.85 30.35
N ARG A 466 8.77 6.68 30.76
CA ARG A 466 9.43 5.73 29.86
C ARG A 466 8.42 5.18 28.83
N ASN A 467 8.89 4.90 27.61
CA ASN A 467 8.10 4.40 26.47
C ASN A 467 6.97 5.34 26.03
N THR A 468 7.32 6.58 25.66
CA THR A 468 6.37 7.60 25.17
C THR A 468 5.64 7.17 23.88
N THR A 469 6.26 6.30 23.08
CA THR A 469 5.68 5.78 21.83
C THR A 469 4.40 4.97 22.03
N ALA A 470 4.26 4.27 23.16
CA ALA A 470 3.06 3.50 23.47
C ALA A 470 1.81 4.40 23.62
N PHE A 471 1.97 5.67 24.02
CA PHE A 471 0.86 6.62 24.14
C PHE A 471 0.32 7.10 22.79
N LEU A 472 0.95 6.73 21.66
CA LEU A 472 0.44 7.02 20.32
C LEU A 472 -0.63 6.01 19.86
N PHE A 473 -0.75 4.86 20.53
CA PHE A 473 -1.67 3.79 20.15
C PHE A 473 -3.10 3.88 20.72
N PRO A 474 -3.41 4.51 21.86
CA PRO A 474 -4.79 4.61 22.36
C PRO A 474 -5.80 5.23 21.38
N PRO A 475 -5.50 6.31 20.63
CA PRO A 475 -6.41 6.81 19.59
C PRO A 475 -6.64 5.78 18.47
N ALA A 476 -5.62 4.98 18.14
CA ALA A 476 -5.74 3.91 17.15
C ALA A 476 -6.64 2.77 17.65
N VAL A 477 -6.57 2.41 18.93
CA VAL A 477 -7.47 1.42 19.56
C VAL A 477 -8.92 1.88 19.43
N ALA A 478 -9.22 3.13 19.81
CA ALA A 478 -10.57 3.67 19.72
C ALA A 478 -11.10 3.65 18.29
N ALA A 479 -10.29 4.08 17.32
CA ALA A 479 -10.67 4.06 15.91
C ALA A 479 -10.90 2.64 15.37
N ALA A 480 -10.06 1.66 15.74
CA ALA A 480 -10.21 0.27 15.34
C ALA A 480 -11.49 -0.36 15.91
N MET A 481 -11.80 -0.11 17.19
CA MET A 481 -13.03 -0.63 17.82
C MET A 481 -14.30 -0.01 17.21
N VAL A 482 -14.28 1.30 16.93
CA VAL A 482 -15.40 1.96 16.24
C VAL A 482 -15.54 1.43 14.81
N ALA A 483 -14.45 1.21 14.09
CA ALA A 483 -14.49 0.60 12.76
C ALA A 483 -15.08 -0.82 12.79
N ALA A 484 -14.72 -1.63 13.79
CA ALA A 484 -15.28 -2.97 13.98
C ALA A 484 -16.80 -2.96 14.20
N LEU A 485 -17.32 -1.99 14.96
CA LEU A 485 -18.76 -1.82 15.21
C LEU A 485 -19.54 -1.28 13.99
N LEU A 486 -18.86 -0.56 13.09
CA LEU A 486 -19.47 0.03 11.90
C LEU A 486 -19.51 -0.91 10.69
N CYS A 487 -18.67 -1.95 10.67
CA CYS A 487 -18.74 -3.05 9.69
C CYS A 487 -20.02 -3.86 9.86
#